data_AF-A0A6I6WTA5-F1
#
_entry.id   AF-A0A6I6WTA5-F1
#
_cell.length_a   1.000
_cell.length_b   1.000
_cell.length_c   1.000
_cell.angle_alpha   90.00
_cell.angle_beta   90.00
_cell.angle_gamma   90.00
#
_symmetry.space_group_name_H-M   'P 1'
#
loop_
_entity.id
_entity.type
_entity.pdbx_description
1 polymer ?
#
loop_
_entity_poly.entity_id
_entity_poly.type
_entity_poly.pdbx_seq_one_letter_code
_entity_poly.pdbx_strand_id
1 'polypeptide(L)'
;MTVRGIDVSSYQSTTYSTKGLDFVFVKATEGTSYINPKMSAQAARARKAGLVVGFYHFLRPGSMTAQAAYFVEKCASQHGDPLFADWEDPGVTCAQKDAFLAEVKRLRGETHRVGLYCNTDYWLHRDTTSTAGDALWIAHYGVGAGRPGVQAKWLFHQYTDNPVDTNVGDFADRAALAAWAGAKADAPAPPKKPKPTPRPGAGGTYTVRSGDTLSEIAARHGVSMSALLAANPQFKKRPDVIHPGDRVTIPGKGGGTTTYKVRAGDTLSEIALRYGTSVAKLAKANGLADPDRIFAGQSLTIPQ
;
A
#
# COMPACT_ATOMS: atom_id res chain seq x y z
N MET A 1 -25.46 11.00 -8.24
CA MET A 1 -24.40 11.80 -7.59
C MET A 1 -23.08 11.20 -8.02
N THR A 2 -22.01 11.99 -8.14
CA THR A 2 -20.66 11.49 -8.42
C THR A 2 -19.86 11.49 -7.12
N VAL A 3 -19.04 10.45 -6.92
CA VAL A 3 -18.14 10.36 -5.77
C VAL A 3 -16.97 11.32 -5.94
N ARG A 4 -16.48 11.91 -4.86
CA ARG A 4 -15.36 12.86 -4.89
C ARG A 4 -14.09 12.23 -4.33
N GLY A 5 -12.95 12.56 -4.91
CA GLY A 5 -11.69 12.06 -4.41
C GLY A 5 -10.54 12.98 -4.74
N ILE A 6 -9.37 12.60 -4.25
CA ILE A 6 -8.10 13.20 -4.60
C ILE A 6 -7.11 12.09 -4.90
N ASP A 7 -6.00 12.44 -5.51
CA ASP A 7 -4.82 11.59 -5.49
C ASP A 7 -3.65 12.31 -4.83
N VAL A 8 -2.76 11.52 -4.24
CA VAL A 8 -1.64 12.02 -3.42
C VAL A 8 -0.38 11.23 -3.70
N SER A 9 0.74 11.91 -3.59
CA SER A 9 2.08 11.35 -3.72
C SER A 9 2.96 11.77 -2.54
N SER A 10 4.27 11.58 -2.65
CA SER A 10 5.22 12.04 -1.62
C SER A 10 5.24 13.56 -1.45
N TYR A 11 4.71 14.33 -2.38
CA TYR A 11 4.58 15.79 -2.27
C TYR A 11 3.56 16.20 -1.21
N GLN A 12 2.47 15.45 -1.06
CA GLN A 12 1.42 15.78 -0.08
C GLN A 12 1.76 15.27 1.33
N SER A 13 1.15 15.89 2.33
CA SER A 13 1.25 15.46 3.73
C SER A 13 0.60 14.08 3.94
N THR A 14 1.00 13.36 4.99
CA THR A 14 0.25 12.18 5.47
C THR A 14 -1.04 12.55 6.19
N THR A 15 -1.24 13.84 6.50
CA THR A 15 -2.39 14.39 7.22
C THR A 15 -3.28 15.27 6.35
N TYR A 16 -3.39 14.97 5.05
CA TYR A 16 -4.28 15.71 4.14
C TYR A 16 -5.75 15.71 4.62
N SER A 17 -6.51 16.70 4.14
CA SER A 17 -7.93 16.81 4.45
C SER A 17 -8.71 15.67 3.81
N THR A 18 -9.57 15.02 4.61
CA THR A 18 -10.48 13.95 4.14
C THR A 18 -11.93 14.42 4.08
N LYS A 19 -12.19 15.71 4.32
CA LYS A 19 -13.55 16.25 4.43
C LYS A 19 -14.20 16.27 3.05
N GLY A 20 -15.37 15.63 2.94
CA GLY A 20 -16.15 15.60 1.69
C GLY A 20 -15.56 14.69 0.61
N LEU A 21 -14.58 13.84 0.95
CA LEU A 21 -14.05 12.84 0.05
C LEU A 21 -14.76 11.50 0.26
N ASP A 22 -14.75 10.70 -0.80
CA ASP A 22 -15.23 9.33 -0.89
C ASP A 22 -14.10 8.35 -1.21
N PHE A 23 -13.07 8.81 -1.93
CA PHE A 23 -11.89 8.00 -2.27
C PHE A 23 -10.59 8.79 -2.28
N VAL A 24 -9.47 8.07 -2.20
CA VAL A 24 -8.12 8.59 -2.39
C VAL A 24 -7.28 7.59 -3.17
N PHE A 25 -6.58 8.04 -4.21
CA PHE A 25 -5.55 7.26 -4.88
C PHE A 25 -4.16 7.70 -4.43
N VAL A 26 -3.27 6.74 -4.16
CA VAL A 26 -1.96 7.00 -3.54
C VAL A 26 -0.84 6.50 -4.45
N LYS A 27 0.13 7.36 -4.78
CA LYS A 27 1.34 6.91 -5.49
C LYS A 27 2.00 5.81 -4.69
N ALA A 28 2.25 4.67 -5.30
CA ALA A 28 2.98 3.58 -4.66
C ALA A 28 4.45 3.59 -5.08
N THR A 29 4.69 3.48 -6.38
CA THR A 29 6.04 3.31 -6.94
C THR A 29 6.17 4.04 -8.27
N GLU A 30 7.40 4.15 -8.75
CA GLU A 30 7.74 4.68 -10.07
C GLU A 30 8.95 3.92 -10.63
N GLY A 31 8.85 3.47 -11.88
CA GLY A 31 9.89 2.65 -12.49
C GLY A 31 10.20 1.41 -11.65
N THR A 32 11.48 1.10 -11.45
CA THR A 32 11.92 -0.09 -10.68
C THR A 32 12.68 0.27 -9.42
N SER A 33 12.69 1.55 -9.02
CA SER A 33 13.59 2.04 -7.97
C SER A 33 12.94 2.93 -6.93
N TYR A 34 11.87 3.66 -7.30
CA TYR A 34 11.24 4.61 -6.39
C TYR A 34 10.03 3.99 -5.68
N ILE A 35 9.98 4.17 -4.36
CA ILE A 35 8.83 3.90 -3.51
C ILE A 35 8.39 5.21 -2.86
N ASN A 36 7.10 5.51 -2.86
CA ASN A 36 6.57 6.63 -2.09
C ASN A 36 6.74 6.34 -0.58
N PRO A 37 7.59 7.09 0.15
CA PRO A 37 7.85 6.83 1.57
C PRO A 37 6.64 7.14 2.46
N LYS A 38 5.64 7.87 1.94
CA LYS A 38 4.42 8.26 2.65
C LYS A 38 3.23 7.35 2.36
N MET A 39 3.34 6.43 1.40
CA MET A 39 2.23 5.61 0.89
C MET A 39 1.39 4.97 1.99
N SER A 40 2.03 4.21 2.89
CA SER A 40 1.31 3.46 3.94
C SER A 40 0.58 4.39 4.91
N ALA A 41 1.19 5.51 5.28
CA ALA A 41 0.57 6.50 6.16
C ALA A 41 -0.58 7.25 5.48
N GLN A 42 -0.42 7.58 4.19
CA GLN A 42 -1.45 8.21 3.37
C GLN A 42 -2.66 7.27 3.18
N ALA A 43 -2.42 6.01 2.86
CA ALA A 43 -3.47 5.01 2.74
C ALA A 43 -4.18 4.77 4.08
N ALA A 44 -3.43 4.66 5.19
CA ALA A 44 -4.01 4.53 6.53
C ALA A 44 -4.89 5.74 6.91
N ARG A 45 -4.50 6.95 6.52
CA ARG A 45 -5.29 8.17 6.73
C ARG A 45 -6.64 8.11 6.01
N ALA A 46 -6.67 7.69 4.75
CA ALA A 46 -7.88 7.50 3.97
C ALA A 46 -8.77 6.39 4.56
N ARG A 47 -8.20 5.21 4.84
CA ARG A 47 -8.94 4.09 5.46
C ARG A 47 -9.55 4.49 6.80
N LYS A 48 -8.82 5.22 7.66
CA LYS A 48 -9.34 5.75 8.94
C LYS A 48 -10.53 6.70 8.75
N ALA A 49 -10.60 7.39 7.62
CA ALA A 49 -11.72 8.26 7.25
C ALA A 49 -12.87 7.52 6.52
N GLY A 50 -12.76 6.20 6.35
CA GLY A 50 -13.77 5.39 5.65
C GLY A 50 -13.84 5.67 4.15
N LEU A 51 -12.71 6.05 3.55
CA LEU A 51 -12.59 6.30 2.11
C LEU A 51 -12.17 5.01 1.39
N VAL A 52 -12.60 4.86 0.14
CA VAL A 52 -12.04 3.86 -0.77
C VAL A 52 -10.60 4.25 -1.10
N VAL A 53 -9.67 3.31 -1.03
CA VAL A 53 -8.25 3.55 -1.30
C VAL A 53 -7.84 2.82 -2.56
N GLY A 54 -7.14 3.49 -3.45
CA GLY A 54 -6.45 2.89 -4.58
C GLY A 54 -5.00 3.31 -4.64
N PHE A 55 -4.23 2.69 -5.53
CA PHE A 55 -2.81 2.97 -5.70
C PHE A 55 -2.45 3.13 -7.16
N TYR A 56 -1.45 3.95 -7.44
CA TYR A 56 -0.95 4.10 -8.81
C TYR A 56 0.58 3.95 -8.89
N HIS A 57 1.02 3.55 -10.08
CA HIS A 57 2.40 3.37 -10.44
C HIS A 57 2.77 4.24 -11.64
N PHE A 58 3.73 5.15 -11.48
CA PHE A 58 4.20 5.99 -12.58
C PHE A 58 5.13 5.19 -13.50
N LEU A 59 4.71 4.97 -14.74
CA LEU A 59 5.44 4.19 -15.73
C LEU A 59 6.69 4.93 -16.22
N ARG A 60 7.80 4.19 -16.35
CA ARG A 60 9.03 4.67 -16.99
C ARG A 60 9.43 3.75 -18.16
N PRO A 61 10.18 4.23 -19.16
CA PRO A 61 10.69 3.36 -20.22
C PRO A 61 11.50 2.19 -19.64
N GLY A 62 11.34 0.99 -20.20
CA GLY A 62 12.08 -0.19 -19.79
C GLY A 62 11.22 -1.44 -19.69
N SER A 63 11.61 -2.36 -18.79
CA SER A 63 10.92 -3.64 -18.60
C SER A 63 9.61 -3.47 -17.82
N MET A 64 8.50 -3.72 -18.50
CA MET A 64 7.16 -3.64 -17.90
C MET A 64 6.89 -4.78 -16.94
N THR A 65 7.45 -5.97 -17.20
CA THR A 65 7.39 -7.09 -16.26
C THR A 65 8.11 -6.76 -14.95
N ALA A 66 9.28 -6.12 -15.01
CA ALA A 66 10.01 -5.70 -13.82
C ALA A 66 9.26 -4.60 -13.04
N GLN A 67 8.70 -3.61 -13.74
CA GLN A 67 7.91 -2.55 -13.12
C GLN A 67 6.62 -3.08 -12.48
N ALA A 68 5.90 -3.98 -13.16
CA ALA A 68 4.69 -4.59 -12.62
C ALA A 68 4.99 -5.43 -11.38
N ALA A 69 6.04 -6.26 -11.41
CA ALA A 69 6.50 -7.01 -10.25
C ALA A 69 6.89 -6.07 -9.09
N TYR A 70 7.63 -5.00 -9.38
CA TYR A 70 8.03 -4.01 -8.39
C TYR A 70 6.83 -3.29 -7.77
N PHE A 71 5.85 -2.88 -8.58
CA PHE A 71 4.62 -2.28 -8.09
C PHE A 71 3.85 -3.24 -7.19
N VAL A 72 3.60 -4.47 -7.65
CA VAL A 72 2.88 -5.50 -6.92
C VAL A 72 3.57 -5.83 -5.59
N GLU A 73 4.90 -5.98 -5.58
CA GLU A 73 5.66 -6.33 -4.38
C GLU A 73 5.70 -5.20 -3.35
N LYS A 74 5.88 -3.94 -3.81
CA LYS A 74 6.09 -2.81 -2.89
C LYS A 74 4.81 -2.12 -2.48
N CYS A 75 3.74 -2.22 -3.27
CA CYS A 75 2.48 -1.54 -3.00
C CYS A 75 1.80 -2.04 -1.73
N ALA A 76 1.38 -1.12 -0.86
CA ALA A 76 0.64 -1.41 0.38
C ALA A 76 -0.87 -1.62 0.12
N SER A 77 -1.21 -2.19 -1.03
CA SER A 77 -2.60 -2.49 -1.40
C SER A 77 -3.15 -3.63 -0.56
N GLN A 78 -4.44 -3.52 -0.25
CA GLN A 78 -5.26 -4.57 0.34
C GLN A 78 -6.19 -5.12 -0.75
N HIS A 79 -6.76 -6.29 -0.48
CA HIS A 79 -7.77 -6.90 -1.35
C HIS A 79 -8.88 -5.89 -1.70
N GLY A 80 -9.15 -5.71 -2.99
CA GLY A 80 -10.17 -4.78 -3.47
C GLY A 80 -9.74 -3.32 -3.60
N ASP A 81 -8.49 -2.97 -3.31
CA ASP A 81 -7.98 -1.63 -3.66
C ASP A 81 -7.70 -1.57 -5.18
N PRO A 82 -8.25 -0.62 -5.95
CA PRO A 82 -7.95 -0.53 -7.37
C PRO A 82 -6.51 -0.06 -7.60
N LEU A 83 -5.87 -0.61 -8.63
CA LEU A 83 -4.49 -0.33 -9.02
C LEU A 83 -4.48 0.36 -10.39
N PHE A 84 -3.70 1.43 -10.53
CA PHE A 84 -3.63 2.19 -11.77
C PHE A 84 -2.21 2.24 -12.32
N ALA A 85 -2.09 2.02 -13.63
CA ALA A 85 -0.90 2.39 -14.38
C ALA A 85 -1.00 3.87 -14.73
N ASP A 86 -0.05 4.68 -14.28
CA ASP A 86 0.03 6.10 -14.59
C ASP A 86 0.97 6.29 -15.80
N TRP A 87 0.37 6.58 -16.96
CA TRP A 87 1.06 6.68 -18.24
C TRP A 87 1.13 8.14 -18.71
N GLU A 88 2.24 8.78 -18.38
CA GLU A 88 2.52 10.16 -18.75
C GLU A 88 3.96 10.35 -19.27
N ASP A 89 4.78 9.32 -19.28
CA ASP A 89 6.14 9.39 -19.83
C ASP A 89 6.13 9.18 -21.36
N PRO A 90 6.63 10.13 -22.17
CA PRO A 90 6.60 10.01 -23.64
C PRO A 90 7.47 8.87 -24.17
N GLY A 91 8.41 8.36 -23.39
CA GLY A 91 9.23 7.20 -23.77
C GLY A 91 8.54 5.85 -23.53
N VAL A 92 7.37 5.82 -22.90
CA VAL A 92 6.58 4.60 -22.71
C VAL A 92 5.60 4.46 -23.87
N THR A 93 5.74 3.39 -24.64
CA THR A 93 4.88 3.08 -25.78
C THR A 93 3.54 2.47 -25.37
N CYS A 94 2.55 2.46 -26.29
CA CYS A 94 1.28 1.76 -26.08
C CYS A 94 1.48 0.28 -25.73
N ALA A 95 2.39 -0.42 -26.45
CA ALA A 95 2.70 -1.82 -26.19
C ALA A 95 3.27 -2.04 -24.78
N GLN A 96 4.08 -1.11 -24.28
CA GLN A 96 4.61 -1.18 -22.92
C GLN A 96 3.51 -0.95 -21.87
N LYS A 97 2.70 0.10 -22.02
CA LYS A 97 1.52 0.33 -21.17
C LYS A 97 0.62 -0.92 -21.11
N ASP A 98 0.29 -1.50 -22.26
CA ASP A 98 -0.60 -2.65 -22.36
C ASP A 98 0.01 -3.88 -21.67
N ALA A 99 1.31 -4.10 -21.88
CA ALA A 99 2.06 -5.17 -21.22
C ALA A 99 2.09 -5.00 -19.69
N PHE A 100 2.25 -3.77 -19.19
CA PHE A 100 2.20 -3.50 -17.75
C PHE A 100 0.82 -3.80 -17.16
N LEU A 101 -0.26 -3.31 -17.79
CA LEU A 101 -1.63 -3.56 -17.35
C LEU A 101 -1.93 -5.07 -17.31
N ALA A 102 -1.56 -5.79 -18.37
CA ALA A 102 -1.73 -7.23 -18.45
C ALA A 102 -0.94 -7.97 -17.35
N GLU A 103 0.31 -7.56 -17.09
CA GLU A 103 1.15 -8.20 -16.11
C GLU A 103 0.70 -7.95 -14.67
N VAL A 104 0.26 -6.74 -14.33
CA VAL A 104 -0.32 -6.46 -13.00
C VAL A 104 -1.58 -7.31 -12.78
N LYS A 105 -2.45 -7.43 -13.80
CA LYS A 105 -3.61 -8.33 -13.76
C LYS A 105 -3.20 -9.78 -13.54
N ARG A 106 -2.17 -10.26 -14.24
CA ARG A 106 -1.65 -11.63 -14.07
C ARG A 106 -1.12 -11.88 -12.66
N LEU A 107 -0.38 -10.92 -12.09
CA LEU A 107 0.26 -11.03 -10.78
C LEU A 107 -0.72 -10.92 -9.60
N ARG A 108 -1.77 -10.11 -9.73
CA ARG A 108 -2.80 -9.94 -8.67
C ARG A 108 -4.02 -10.83 -8.85
N GLY A 109 -4.26 -11.38 -10.05
CA GLY A 109 -5.48 -12.13 -10.36
C GLY A 109 -6.74 -11.26 -10.19
N GLU A 110 -7.87 -11.88 -9.83
CA GLU A 110 -9.17 -11.21 -9.71
C GLU A 110 -9.33 -10.39 -8.42
N THR A 111 -8.29 -10.31 -7.60
CA THR A 111 -8.32 -9.68 -6.27
C THR A 111 -8.32 -8.15 -6.31
N HIS A 112 -7.96 -7.55 -7.45
CA HIS A 112 -7.86 -6.11 -7.63
C HIS A 112 -8.41 -5.72 -9.01
N ARG A 113 -9.04 -4.54 -9.10
CA ARG A 113 -9.25 -3.87 -10.39
C ARG A 113 -7.95 -3.23 -10.85
N VAL A 114 -7.65 -3.32 -12.14
CA VAL A 114 -6.44 -2.73 -12.74
C VAL A 114 -6.85 -1.81 -13.88
N GLY A 115 -6.61 -0.51 -13.71
CA GLY A 115 -7.00 0.54 -14.65
C GLY A 115 -5.82 1.35 -15.18
N LEU A 116 -6.11 2.24 -16.12
CA LEU A 116 -5.16 3.17 -16.71
C LEU A 116 -5.49 4.59 -16.25
N TYR A 117 -4.45 5.33 -15.88
CA TYR A 117 -4.46 6.78 -15.81
C TYR A 117 -3.64 7.37 -16.97
N CYS A 118 -4.18 8.39 -17.62
CA CYS A 118 -3.46 9.27 -18.55
C CYS A 118 -4.23 10.58 -18.76
N ASN A 119 -3.62 11.55 -19.42
CA ASN A 119 -4.32 12.77 -19.85
C ASN A 119 -4.98 12.61 -21.24
N THR A 120 -5.75 13.61 -21.66
CA THR A 120 -6.46 13.59 -22.95
C THR A 120 -5.55 13.57 -24.17
N ASP A 121 -4.36 14.19 -24.13
CA ASP A 121 -3.38 14.08 -25.23
C ASP A 121 -2.94 12.63 -25.43
N TYR A 122 -2.57 11.97 -24.33
CA TYR A 122 -2.16 10.57 -24.36
C TYR A 122 -3.28 9.67 -24.88
N TRP A 123 -4.51 9.87 -24.40
CA TRP A 123 -5.65 9.06 -24.85
C TRP A 123 -6.07 9.33 -26.30
N LEU A 124 -6.13 10.58 -26.76
CA LEU A 124 -6.70 10.94 -28.06
C LEU A 124 -5.68 10.93 -29.20
N HIS A 125 -4.39 11.12 -28.89
CA HIS A 125 -3.36 11.37 -29.91
C HIS A 125 -2.20 10.38 -29.86
N ARG A 126 -1.98 9.69 -28.75
CA ARG A 126 -0.87 8.72 -28.61
C ARG A 126 -1.35 7.29 -28.53
N ASP A 127 -2.42 7.05 -27.79
CA ASP A 127 -3.00 5.74 -27.66
C ASP A 127 -3.63 5.28 -28.97
N THR A 128 -3.25 4.07 -29.39
CA THR A 128 -3.77 3.42 -30.60
C THR A 128 -4.44 2.09 -30.30
N THR A 129 -4.49 1.68 -29.03
CA THR A 129 -4.97 0.35 -28.62
C THR A 129 -6.27 0.40 -27.83
N SER A 130 -6.64 1.57 -27.31
CA SER A 130 -7.80 1.82 -26.44
C SER A 130 -7.83 0.91 -25.20
N THR A 131 -6.68 0.36 -24.81
CA THR A 131 -6.59 -0.56 -23.67
C THR A 131 -6.44 0.24 -22.37
N ALA A 132 -7.52 0.25 -21.58
CA ALA A 132 -7.56 0.91 -20.27
C ALA A 132 -7.70 -0.05 -19.08
N GLY A 133 -7.77 -1.37 -19.33
CA GLY A 133 -8.07 -2.34 -18.27
C GLY A 133 -9.50 -2.22 -17.76
N ASP A 134 -9.68 -2.21 -16.44
CA ASP A 134 -11.00 -2.20 -15.78
C ASP A 134 -11.58 -0.79 -15.58
N ALA A 135 -10.76 0.24 -15.72
CA ALA A 135 -11.15 1.64 -15.59
C ALA A 135 -10.20 2.56 -16.35
N LEU A 136 -10.78 3.50 -17.11
CA LEU A 136 -10.05 4.69 -17.54
C LEU A 136 -10.24 5.80 -16.50
N TRP A 137 -9.10 6.28 -16.00
CA TRP A 137 -8.96 7.48 -15.19
C TRP A 137 -8.31 8.56 -16.06
N ILE A 138 -9.09 9.56 -16.47
CA ILE A 138 -8.66 10.56 -17.46
C ILE A 138 -8.38 11.91 -16.79
N ALA A 139 -7.25 12.53 -17.11
CA ALA A 139 -6.93 13.90 -16.69
C ALA A 139 -7.30 14.90 -17.79
N HIS A 140 -8.11 15.90 -17.43
CA HIS A 140 -8.40 17.06 -18.26
C HIS A 140 -8.75 18.25 -17.36
N TYR A 141 -7.86 19.23 -17.28
CA TYR A 141 -8.06 20.38 -16.38
C TYR A 141 -8.80 21.52 -17.06
N GLY A 142 -9.38 22.41 -16.26
CA GLY A 142 -10.10 23.59 -16.74
C GLY A 142 -11.48 23.30 -17.34
N VAL A 143 -11.92 22.05 -17.29
CA VAL A 143 -13.27 21.61 -17.68
C VAL A 143 -14.11 21.25 -16.46
N GLY A 144 -15.43 21.16 -16.65
CA GLY A 144 -16.34 20.79 -15.57
C GLY A 144 -16.06 19.37 -15.04
N ALA A 145 -16.17 19.18 -13.72
CA ALA A 145 -16.07 17.87 -13.10
C ALA A 145 -17.00 16.86 -13.78
N GLY A 146 -16.46 15.68 -14.13
CA GLY A 146 -17.18 14.64 -14.86
C GLY A 146 -17.44 14.96 -16.35
N ARG A 147 -16.77 15.95 -16.92
CA ARG A 147 -16.85 16.30 -18.35
C ARG A 147 -15.46 16.30 -19.01
N PRO A 148 -14.75 15.15 -19.05
CA PRO A 148 -13.38 15.09 -19.57
C PRO A 148 -13.25 15.30 -21.08
N GLY A 149 -14.36 15.43 -21.82
CA GLY A 149 -14.33 15.68 -23.26
C GLY A 149 -13.87 14.50 -24.11
N VAL A 150 -13.79 13.28 -23.54
CA VAL A 150 -13.52 12.05 -24.27
C VAL A 150 -14.80 11.25 -24.51
N GLN A 151 -14.86 10.54 -25.64
CA GLN A 151 -15.98 9.65 -25.98
C GLN A 151 -15.86 8.27 -25.31
N ALA A 152 -14.64 7.88 -24.91
CA ALA A 152 -14.40 6.62 -24.25
C ALA A 152 -15.12 6.54 -22.90
N LYS A 153 -15.52 5.32 -22.51
CA LYS A 153 -16.06 5.07 -21.18
C LYS A 153 -14.95 5.28 -20.15
N TRP A 154 -15.16 6.23 -19.25
CA TRP A 154 -14.28 6.52 -18.13
C TRP A 154 -15.00 6.23 -16.81
N LEU A 155 -14.23 6.02 -15.75
CA LEU A 155 -14.77 5.86 -14.38
C LEU A 155 -14.24 6.93 -13.44
N PHE A 156 -13.09 7.54 -13.73
CA PHE A 156 -12.54 8.63 -12.95
C PHE A 156 -12.11 9.78 -13.86
N HIS A 157 -12.30 11.00 -13.40
CA HIS A 157 -11.87 12.22 -14.08
C HIS A 157 -11.13 13.11 -13.09
N GLN A 158 -9.84 13.34 -13.34
CA GLN A 158 -9.03 14.34 -12.64
C GLN A 158 -9.21 15.68 -13.36
N TYR A 159 -9.88 16.63 -12.70
CA TYR A 159 -10.35 17.87 -13.35
C TYR A 159 -9.65 19.13 -12.85
N THR A 160 -8.81 19.02 -11.81
CA THR A 160 -7.94 20.10 -11.33
C THR A 160 -6.77 19.52 -10.53
N ASP A 161 -5.64 20.21 -10.56
CA ASP A 161 -4.39 19.94 -9.84
C ASP A 161 -4.16 20.90 -8.64
N ASN A 162 -5.00 21.93 -8.51
CA ASN A 162 -4.81 23.01 -7.55
C ASN A 162 -5.99 23.13 -6.57
N PRO A 163 -5.75 23.11 -5.24
CA PRO A 163 -4.45 23.00 -4.55
C PRO A 163 -3.91 21.56 -4.44
N VAL A 164 -4.68 20.58 -4.90
CA VAL A 164 -4.31 19.16 -4.98
C VAL A 164 -5.08 18.53 -6.13
N ASP A 165 -4.49 17.50 -6.71
CA ASP A 165 -5.10 16.66 -7.72
C ASP A 165 -6.46 16.13 -7.25
N THR A 166 -7.53 16.67 -7.85
CA THR A 166 -8.91 16.45 -7.43
C THR A 166 -9.68 15.73 -8.52
N ASN A 167 -10.42 14.73 -8.08
CA ASN A 167 -11.06 13.73 -8.91
C ASN A 167 -12.55 13.64 -8.63
N VAL A 168 -13.30 13.24 -9.66
CA VAL A 168 -14.63 12.65 -9.49
C VAL A 168 -14.65 11.25 -10.06
N GLY A 169 -15.45 10.38 -9.44
CA GLY A 169 -15.77 9.06 -9.96
C GLY A 169 -17.21 8.97 -10.45
N ASP A 170 -17.43 8.26 -11.54
CA ASP A 170 -18.76 7.99 -12.12
C ASP A 170 -19.47 6.85 -11.38
N PHE A 171 -19.75 7.08 -10.10
CA PHE A 171 -20.46 6.15 -9.22
C PHE A 171 -21.53 6.90 -8.45
N ALA A 172 -22.68 6.27 -8.26
CA ALA A 172 -23.83 6.85 -7.57
C ALA A 172 -23.47 7.32 -6.15
N ASP A 173 -22.67 6.54 -5.44
CA ASP A 173 -22.17 6.81 -4.10
C ASP A 173 -20.89 5.99 -3.81
N ARG A 174 -20.34 6.17 -2.61
CA ARG A 174 -19.13 5.49 -2.15
C ARG A 174 -19.30 3.98 -2.02
N ALA A 175 -20.50 3.49 -1.71
CA ALA A 175 -20.75 2.07 -1.58
C ALA A 175 -20.71 1.38 -2.96
N ALA A 176 -21.27 2.02 -3.99
CA ALA A 176 -21.16 1.58 -5.37
C ALA A 176 -19.69 1.55 -5.84
N LEU A 177 -18.89 2.56 -5.48
CA LEU A 177 -17.45 2.56 -5.76
C LEU A 177 -16.73 1.40 -5.06
N ALA A 178 -16.98 1.18 -3.76
CA ALA A 178 -16.36 0.09 -3.00
C ALA A 178 -16.72 -1.28 -3.58
N ALA A 179 -17.99 -1.48 -3.96
CA ALA A 179 -18.47 -2.70 -4.58
C ALA A 179 -17.80 -2.96 -5.94
N TRP A 180 -17.65 -1.93 -6.78
CA TRP A 180 -16.92 -2.04 -8.05
C TRP A 180 -15.45 -2.44 -7.84
N ALA A 181 -14.79 -1.80 -6.87
CA ALA A 181 -13.39 -2.03 -6.56
C ALA A 181 -13.09 -3.47 -6.09
N GLY A 182 -14.12 -4.18 -5.62
CA GLY A 182 -13.99 -5.55 -5.09
C GLY A 182 -13.69 -5.57 -3.59
N ALA A 183 -13.75 -4.42 -2.91
CA ALA A 183 -13.78 -4.39 -1.46
C ALA A 183 -15.10 -5.04 -1.01
N LYS A 184 -15.04 -6.13 -0.22
CA LYS A 184 -16.24 -6.62 0.47
C LYS A 184 -16.78 -5.47 1.30
N ALA A 185 -18.07 -5.19 1.17
CA ALA A 185 -18.78 -4.21 1.97
C ALA A 185 -18.81 -4.67 3.44
N ASP A 186 -17.72 -4.46 4.17
CA ASP A 186 -17.74 -4.50 5.62
C ASP A 186 -18.26 -3.14 6.12
N ALA A 187 -19.59 -3.08 6.19
CA ALA A 187 -20.45 -2.24 7.04
C ALA A 187 -20.47 -0.71 6.82
N PRO A 188 -21.65 -0.06 7.04
CA PRO A 188 -21.79 1.39 6.98
C PRO A 188 -20.99 2.07 8.10
N ALA A 189 -20.73 3.37 7.91
CA ALA A 189 -19.94 4.22 8.80
C ALA A 189 -20.22 3.97 10.30
N PRO A 190 -19.19 3.96 11.16
CA PRO A 190 -19.40 3.71 12.58
C PRO A 190 -20.28 4.81 13.18
N PRO A 191 -21.37 4.48 13.91
CA PRO A 191 -22.01 5.44 14.79
C PRO A 191 -21.01 5.89 15.87
N LYS A 192 -21.17 7.12 16.37
CA LYS A 192 -20.32 7.73 17.41
C LYS A 192 -20.05 6.71 18.55
N LYS A 193 -18.79 6.35 18.74
CA LYS A 193 -18.36 5.37 19.76
C LYS A 193 -18.72 5.84 21.19
N PRO A 194 -19.32 4.98 22.02
CA PRO A 194 -19.08 4.99 23.47
C PRO A 194 -17.64 4.51 23.75
N LYS A 195 -17.04 5.10 24.79
CA LYS A 195 -15.66 4.89 25.25
C LYS A 195 -15.35 3.40 25.53
N PRO A 196 -14.26 2.79 24.98
CA PRO A 196 -13.90 1.43 25.35
C PRO A 196 -13.13 1.41 26.68
N THR A 197 -13.56 0.52 27.57
CA THR A 197 -12.87 -0.01 28.75
C THR A 197 -11.70 -0.93 28.35
N PRO A 198 -10.73 -1.22 29.26
CA PRO A 198 -9.47 -1.88 28.90
C PRO A 198 -9.47 -3.42 29.03
N ARG A 199 -8.88 -4.07 28.01
CA ARG A 199 -8.08 -5.34 27.94
C ARG A 199 -8.69 -6.68 28.43
N PRO A 200 -8.17 -7.85 27.98
CA PRO A 200 -6.91 -8.40 28.50
C PRO A 200 -5.90 -8.84 27.42
N GLY A 201 -4.63 -8.90 27.82
CA GLY A 201 -3.58 -9.57 27.04
C GLY A 201 -2.85 -10.54 27.96
N ALA A 202 -2.52 -11.71 27.42
CA ALA A 202 -1.57 -12.69 27.93
C ALA A 202 -1.26 -13.64 26.76
N GLY A 203 -0.08 -14.27 26.74
CA GLY A 203 0.29 -15.25 25.72
C GLY A 203 -0.76 -16.37 25.59
N GLY A 204 -0.81 -16.99 24.42
CA GLY A 204 -1.77 -18.05 24.12
C GLY A 204 -1.29 -18.92 22.97
N THR A 205 -1.93 -20.08 22.79
CA THR A 205 -1.67 -20.95 21.64
C THR A 205 -2.65 -20.62 20.51
N TYR A 206 -2.12 -20.37 19.33
CA TYR A 206 -2.88 -20.21 18.09
C TYR A 206 -2.89 -21.53 17.32
N THR A 207 -4.05 -21.91 16.76
CA THR A 207 -4.17 -23.06 15.86
C THR A 207 -4.21 -22.56 14.43
N VAL A 208 -3.24 -22.99 13.62
CA VAL A 208 -3.10 -22.64 12.21
C VAL A 208 -4.35 -23.04 11.44
N ARG A 209 -4.85 -22.14 10.60
CA ARG A 209 -5.97 -22.37 9.69
C ARG A 209 -5.48 -22.47 8.25
N SER A 210 -6.34 -22.96 7.36
CA SER A 210 -6.05 -22.96 5.92
C SER A 210 -5.75 -21.54 5.44
N GLY A 211 -4.57 -21.38 4.83
CA GLY A 211 -4.09 -20.10 4.28
C GLY A 211 -3.33 -19.19 5.26
N ASP A 212 -3.14 -19.58 6.52
CA ASP A 212 -2.29 -18.79 7.43
C ASP A 212 -0.80 -18.93 7.07
N THR A 213 -0.03 -17.89 7.36
CA THR A 213 1.44 -17.93 7.43
C THR A 213 1.95 -17.53 8.81
N LEU A 214 3.15 -17.97 9.21
CA LEU A 214 3.75 -17.58 10.50
C LEU A 214 3.98 -16.05 10.60
N SER A 215 4.28 -15.39 9.48
CA SER A 215 4.46 -13.94 9.42
C SER A 215 3.16 -13.19 9.69
N GLU A 216 2.04 -13.62 9.11
CA GLU A 216 0.72 -13.02 9.37
C GLU A 216 0.22 -13.31 10.78
N ILE A 217 0.47 -14.52 11.31
CA ILE A 217 0.18 -14.86 12.71
C ILE A 217 0.99 -13.94 13.64
N ALA A 218 2.30 -13.77 13.38
CA ALA A 218 3.15 -12.87 14.16
C ALA A 218 2.60 -11.43 14.16
N ALA A 219 2.28 -10.91 12.97
CA ALA A 219 1.74 -9.57 12.79
C ALA A 219 0.39 -9.37 13.51
N ARG A 220 -0.53 -10.34 13.36
CA ARG A 220 -1.86 -10.35 13.98
C ARG A 220 -1.79 -10.30 15.50
N HIS A 221 -0.80 -10.98 16.07
CA HIS A 221 -0.57 -11.02 17.52
C HIS A 221 0.41 -9.95 18.03
N GLY A 222 0.94 -9.11 17.14
CA GLY A 222 1.83 -8.02 17.48
C GLY A 222 3.14 -8.48 18.11
N VAL A 223 3.68 -9.60 17.63
CA VAL A 223 4.97 -10.18 18.02
C VAL A 223 5.89 -10.24 16.80
N SER A 224 7.21 -10.18 17.00
CA SER A 224 8.16 -10.31 15.90
C SER A 224 8.24 -11.76 15.41
N MET A 225 8.58 -11.96 14.13
CA MET A 225 8.83 -13.29 13.57
C MET A 225 9.94 -14.03 14.33
N SER A 226 10.96 -13.30 14.78
CA SER A 226 12.03 -13.84 15.61
C SER A 226 11.54 -14.33 16.98
N ALA A 227 10.71 -13.53 17.67
CA ALA A 227 10.11 -13.94 18.94
C ALA A 227 9.16 -15.13 18.76
N LEU A 228 8.37 -15.12 17.68
CA LEU A 228 7.48 -16.22 17.34
C LEU A 228 8.28 -17.51 17.06
N LEU A 229 9.34 -17.47 16.25
CA LEU A 229 10.18 -18.64 15.97
C LEU A 229 11.01 -19.09 17.18
N ALA A 230 11.39 -18.17 18.07
CA ALA A 230 12.03 -18.51 19.34
C ALA A 230 11.08 -19.28 20.26
N ALA A 231 9.81 -18.90 20.29
CA ALA A 231 8.76 -19.61 21.02
C ALA A 231 8.28 -20.90 20.33
N ASN A 232 8.64 -21.10 19.05
CA ASN A 232 8.22 -22.24 18.22
C ASN A 232 9.40 -22.84 17.45
N PRO A 233 10.37 -23.48 18.14
CA PRO A 233 11.56 -24.02 17.51
C PRO A 233 11.28 -25.08 16.43
N GLN A 234 10.13 -25.75 16.48
CA GLN A 234 9.70 -26.73 15.48
C GLN A 234 9.57 -26.13 14.07
N PHE A 235 9.24 -24.85 13.95
CA PHE A 235 9.12 -24.18 12.65
C PHE A 235 10.42 -23.50 12.20
N LYS A 236 11.44 -23.40 13.07
CA LYS A 236 12.67 -22.63 12.79
C LYS A 236 13.45 -23.13 11.57
N LYS A 237 13.41 -24.44 11.28
CA LYS A 237 14.10 -25.04 10.12
C LYS A 237 13.37 -24.81 8.81
N ARG A 238 12.03 -24.75 8.83
CA ARG A 238 11.17 -24.46 7.66
C ARG A 238 9.99 -23.57 8.07
N PRO A 239 10.21 -22.25 8.20
CA PRO A 239 9.19 -21.31 8.68
C PRO A 239 7.96 -21.18 7.77
N ASP A 240 8.13 -21.48 6.48
CA ASP A 240 7.07 -21.37 5.47
C ASP A 240 6.20 -22.63 5.37
N VAL A 241 6.54 -23.68 6.12
CA VAL A 241 5.82 -24.96 6.10
C VAL A 241 5.06 -25.11 7.41
N ILE A 242 3.82 -24.62 7.41
CA ILE A 242 2.82 -24.85 8.45
C ILE A 242 1.56 -25.46 7.83
N HIS A 243 0.85 -26.27 8.59
CA HIS A 243 -0.35 -26.97 8.16
C HIS A 243 -1.55 -26.61 9.04
N PRO A 244 -2.77 -26.59 8.48
CA PRO A 244 -3.98 -26.41 9.28
C PRO A 244 -4.04 -27.43 10.44
N GLY A 245 -4.26 -26.93 11.65
CA GLY A 245 -4.20 -27.73 12.87
C GLY A 245 -2.90 -27.61 13.66
N ASP A 246 -1.82 -27.10 13.06
CA ASP A 246 -0.57 -26.84 13.77
C ASP A 246 -0.77 -25.84 14.92
N ARG A 247 -0.05 -26.05 16.02
CA ARG A 247 -0.12 -25.18 17.20
C ARG A 247 1.09 -24.25 17.24
N VAL A 248 0.80 -22.95 17.20
CA VAL A 248 1.79 -21.87 17.29
C VAL A 248 1.64 -21.18 18.65
N THR A 249 2.66 -21.29 19.48
CA THR A 249 2.77 -20.56 20.74
C THR A 249 3.02 -19.09 20.47
N ILE A 250 2.09 -18.23 20.85
CA ILE A 250 2.25 -16.79 20.73
C ILE A 250 2.99 -16.29 21.98
N PRO A 251 4.23 -15.79 21.86
CA PRO A 251 4.93 -15.24 23.00
C PRO A 251 4.14 -14.04 23.56
N GLY A 252 4.07 -13.94 24.88
CA GLY A 252 3.49 -12.77 25.53
C GLY A 252 4.24 -11.51 25.09
N LYS A 253 3.51 -10.39 24.95
CA LYS A 253 4.06 -9.08 24.53
C LYS A 253 4.98 -8.52 25.62
N GLY A 254 6.17 -9.10 25.78
CA GLY A 254 7.22 -8.69 26.69
C GLY A 254 8.31 -7.95 25.93
N GLY A 255 8.55 -6.70 26.32
CA GLY A 255 9.57 -5.82 25.76
C GLY A 255 11.00 -6.28 26.07
N GLY A 256 11.43 -7.36 25.42
CA GLY A 256 12.83 -7.77 25.42
C GLY A 256 13.67 -6.83 24.55
N THR A 257 14.88 -6.54 25.00
CA THR A 257 15.91 -5.87 24.20
C THR A 257 16.93 -6.89 23.74
N THR A 258 17.26 -6.89 22.44
CA THR A 258 18.34 -7.73 21.90
C THR A 258 19.54 -6.84 21.60
N THR A 259 20.77 -7.28 21.88
CA THR A 259 21.97 -6.53 21.49
C THR A 259 22.43 -6.94 20.09
N TYR A 260 22.68 -5.98 19.21
CA TYR A 260 23.19 -6.18 17.86
C TYR A 260 24.52 -5.46 17.68
N LYS A 261 25.55 -6.17 17.18
CA LYS A 261 26.83 -5.54 16.82
C LYS A 261 26.81 -5.17 15.34
N VAL A 262 26.86 -3.87 15.06
CA VAL A 262 26.86 -3.28 13.71
C VAL A 262 28.04 -3.85 12.91
N ARG A 263 27.79 -4.27 11.68
CA ARG A 263 28.78 -4.78 10.73
C ARG A 263 29.11 -3.70 9.69
N ALA A 264 30.25 -3.85 9.03
CA ALA A 264 30.60 -2.95 7.93
C ALA A 264 29.52 -3.02 6.84
N GLY A 265 28.96 -1.86 6.49
CA GLY A 265 27.89 -1.74 5.49
C GLY A 265 26.47 -1.84 6.04
N ASP A 266 26.26 -2.06 7.34
CA ASP A 266 24.90 -2.01 7.91
C ASP A 266 24.38 -0.56 7.98
N THR A 267 23.08 -0.40 7.76
CA THR A 267 22.35 0.85 8.05
C THR A 267 21.35 0.68 9.20
N LEU A 268 21.02 1.77 9.90
CA LEU A 268 20.07 1.72 11.02
C LEU A 268 18.65 1.32 10.57
N SER A 269 18.28 1.68 9.33
CA SER A 269 17.04 1.29 8.67
C SER A 269 16.95 -0.20 8.40
N GLU A 270 18.00 -0.81 7.83
CA GLU A 270 18.04 -2.26 7.59
C GLU A 270 18.06 -3.05 8.90
N ILE A 271 18.76 -2.56 9.93
CA ILE A 271 18.75 -3.17 11.26
C ILE A 271 17.35 -3.05 11.87
N ALA A 272 16.74 -1.87 11.85
CA ALA A 272 15.39 -1.69 12.39
C ALA A 272 14.38 -2.61 11.72
N LEU A 273 14.44 -2.72 10.39
CA LEU A 273 13.62 -3.62 9.59
C LEU A 273 13.85 -5.09 9.96
N ARG A 274 15.12 -5.52 10.01
CA ARG A 274 15.52 -6.89 10.37
C ARG A 274 14.97 -7.32 11.72
N TYR A 275 14.86 -6.39 12.66
CA TYR A 275 14.42 -6.67 14.03
C TYR A 275 12.99 -6.25 14.34
N GLY A 276 12.21 -5.84 13.33
CA GLY A 276 10.80 -5.49 13.49
C GLY A 276 10.56 -4.26 14.38
N THR A 277 11.52 -3.34 14.42
CA THR A 277 11.42 -2.06 15.15
C THR A 277 11.47 -0.90 14.17
N SER A 278 11.40 0.36 14.65
CA SER A 278 11.53 1.53 13.78
C SER A 278 12.88 2.20 13.98
N VAL A 279 13.39 2.88 12.95
CA VAL A 279 14.61 3.70 13.04
C VAL A 279 14.52 4.68 14.19
N ALA A 280 13.38 5.34 14.38
CA ALA A 280 13.16 6.28 15.48
C ALA A 280 13.20 5.59 16.86
N LYS A 281 12.57 4.42 17.01
CA LYS A 281 12.58 3.66 18.27
C LYS A 281 13.97 3.12 18.58
N LEU A 282 14.69 2.67 17.54
CA LEU A 282 16.05 2.16 17.62
C LEU A 282 17.07 3.27 17.92
N ALA A 283 16.99 4.40 17.23
CA ALA A 283 17.84 5.58 17.47
C ALA A 283 17.64 6.11 18.89
N LYS A 284 16.37 6.25 19.32
CA LYS A 284 16.02 6.67 20.68
C LYS A 284 16.55 5.71 21.74
N ALA A 285 16.43 4.40 21.53
CA ALA A 285 16.91 3.39 22.47
C ALA A 285 18.45 3.37 22.60
N ASN A 286 19.17 3.95 21.64
CA ASN A 286 20.63 3.99 21.60
C ASN A 286 21.22 5.40 21.71
N GLY A 287 20.39 6.40 22.02
CA GLY A 287 20.84 7.80 22.15
C GLY A 287 21.48 8.36 20.88
N LEU A 288 21.09 7.88 19.70
CA LEU A 288 21.67 8.33 18.43
C LEU A 288 21.04 9.68 18.03
N ALA A 289 21.85 10.73 18.00
CA ALA A 289 21.44 12.06 17.54
C ALA A 289 21.25 12.11 16.01
N ASP A 290 22.06 11.33 15.28
CA ASP A 290 21.98 11.16 13.84
C ASP A 290 21.81 9.65 13.52
N PRO A 291 20.61 9.24 13.04
CA PRO A 291 20.31 7.86 12.66
C PRO A 291 21.19 7.28 11.54
N ASP A 292 21.80 8.14 10.71
CA ASP A 292 22.62 7.71 9.57
C ASP A 292 24.09 7.49 9.95
N ARG A 293 24.46 7.82 11.20
CA ARG A 293 25.84 7.81 11.66
C ARG A 293 26.07 6.69 12.69
N ILE A 294 26.11 5.46 12.20
CA ILE A 294 26.53 4.26 12.95
C ILE A 294 27.85 3.70 12.44
N PHE A 295 28.62 3.05 13.31
CA PHE A 295 29.95 2.53 12.98
C PHE A 295 30.04 1.01 13.11
N ALA A 296 30.78 0.38 12.21
CA ALA A 296 31.09 -1.04 12.33
C ALA A 296 31.74 -1.35 13.70
N GLY A 297 31.25 -2.40 14.37
CA GLY A 297 31.65 -2.78 15.72
C GLY A 297 30.83 -2.15 16.85
N GLN A 298 30.02 -1.13 16.57
CA GLN A 298 29.11 -0.50 17.54
C GLN A 298 28.04 -1.48 18.02
N SER A 299 27.74 -1.51 19.31
CA SER A 299 26.65 -2.33 19.86
C SER A 299 25.38 -1.49 20.01
N LEU A 300 24.28 -1.97 19.43
CA LEU A 300 22.96 -1.37 19.50
C LEU A 300 22.02 -2.23 20.34
N THR A 301 21.35 -1.60 21.29
CA THR A 301 20.19 -2.13 22.01
C THR A 301 18.98 -2.05 21.10
N ILE A 302 18.49 -3.19 20.64
CA ILE A 302 17.36 -3.30 19.74
C ILE A 302 16.08 -3.50 20.57
N PRO A 303 15.18 -2.50 20.66
CA PRO A 303 13.95 -2.64 21.40
C PRO A 303 12.92 -3.40 20.57
N GLN A 304 12.51 -4.60 21.01
CA GLN A 304 11.42 -5.37 20.40
C GLN A 304 10.07 -4.67 20.63
#